data_AF-A0A7S0JY90-F1
#
_entry.id   AF-A0A7S0JY90-F1
#
_cell.length_a   1.000
_cell.length_b   1.000
_cell.length_c   1.000
_cell.angle_alpha   90.00
_cell.angle_beta   90.00
_cell.angle_gamma   90.00
#
_symmetry.space_group_name_H-M   'P 1'
#
loop_
_entity.id
_entity.type
_entity.pdbx_description
1 polymer ?
#
loop_
_entity_poly.entity_id
_entity_poly.type
_entity_poly.pdbx_seq_one_letter_code
_entity_poly.pdbx_strand_id
1 'polypeptide(L)'
;AAEPPPPLREPSTDRQPAEPPASGAGDTSPTATVVGKGAIAAAVAAAAAAKQAAKAAAREASRSPPQHAWRHAGAGRGAPAAWSLSPSEAGGSAGAAHAALAPPTPLPVPADVFRWEFPRTPQPHLPPLADQPAVGPLPSEGEVVSLDAEFVAVATEQRVTDAEGNVVVTERARLAPARVSVLRADGSILMDDWILPAEPVVDHLTRFSGVRAADLRPASSPHRLVSERSVALRLRALADAGVVWVGHGLRSDFAVLGLCPPAARVRDTASLFRGMDGRMPRLRALALIALGKDIQGDSAGHSSVEDAEAALQLYRLHEELSAKGPAALRDELARIDAAGAPHAAAARRAAKERERAAAMQRMGSGPAASAATAAAAAAEAAAAAAVSAAP
;
A
#
# COMPACT_ATOMS: atom_id res chain seq x y z
N ALA A 1 57.85 39.11 4.30
CA ALA A 1 59.09 38.34 4.52
C ALA A 1 58.68 36.91 4.83
N ALA A 2 59.20 35.98 4.01
CA ALA A 2 59.14 34.51 4.05
C ALA A 2 57.75 33.83 3.96
N GLU A 3 57.52 32.78 3.16
CA GLU A 3 58.04 32.25 1.88
C GLU A 3 57.09 31.07 1.52
N PRO A 4 56.67 30.84 0.26
CA PRO A 4 55.78 29.72 -0.10
C PRO A 4 56.52 28.41 -0.44
N PRO A 5 55.87 27.23 -0.35
CA PRO A 5 56.49 25.93 -0.66
C PRO A 5 56.66 25.68 -2.18
N PRO A 6 57.66 24.87 -2.59
CA PRO A 6 58.03 24.67 -4.00
C PRO A 6 57.20 23.59 -4.73
N PRO A 7 57.15 23.62 -6.08
CA PRO A 7 56.35 22.70 -6.89
C PRO A 7 57.10 21.43 -7.39
N LEU A 8 56.28 20.51 -7.91
CA LEU A 8 56.48 19.14 -8.39
C LEU A 8 57.70 18.84 -9.29
N ARG A 9 58.15 17.58 -9.26
CA ARG A 9 58.91 16.91 -10.34
C ARG A 9 58.41 15.48 -10.56
N GLU A 10 57.85 15.23 -11.75
CA GLU A 10 57.97 13.92 -12.43
C GLU A 10 59.34 13.84 -13.10
N PRO A 11 59.88 12.64 -13.41
CA PRO A 11 59.90 12.28 -14.83
C PRO A 11 59.89 10.79 -15.21
N SER A 12 59.47 10.60 -16.47
CA SER A 12 60.01 9.73 -17.53
C SER A 12 59.65 8.24 -17.57
N THR A 13 58.75 7.96 -18.51
CA THR A 13 58.79 6.89 -19.51
C THR A 13 60.18 6.70 -20.14
N ASP A 14 60.76 5.49 -20.08
CA ASP A 14 61.20 4.72 -21.26
C ASP A 14 61.90 3.41 -20.87
N ARG A 15 61.45 2.29 -21.46
CA ARG A 15 62.20 1.09 -21.93
C ARG A 15 61.38 -0.21 -21.86
N GLN A 16 60.93 -0.67 -23.03
CA GLN A 16 60.66 -2.08 -23.35
C GLN A 16 62.00 -2.85 -23.58
N PRO A 17 61.99 -4.13 -24.00
CA PRO A 17 61.49 -5.34 -23.34
C PRO A 17 62.64 -6.37 -23.16
N ALA A 18 62.48 -7.38 -22.31
CA ALA A 18 63.39 -8.54 -22.28
C ALA A 18 62.61 -9.84 -22.12
N GLU A 19 62.75 -10.70 -23.13
CA GLU A 19 62.28 -12.09 -23.21
C GLU A 19 63.34 -13.07 -22.60
N PRO A 20 63.07 -14.38 -22.48
CA PRO A 20 63.16 -15.13 -21.22
C PRO A 20 64.37 -16.08 -21.15
N PRO A 21 64.56 -16.79 -20.02
CA PRO A 21 65.16 -18.12 -20.05
C PRO A 21 64.17 -19.22 -19.67
N ALA A 22 64.33 -20.34 -20.35
CA ALA A 22 63.51 -21.53 -20.30
C ALA A 22 63.86 -22.51 -19.17
N SER A 23 62.89 -23.40 -18.91
CA SER A 23 62.99 -24.77 -18.36
C SER A 23 63.07 -24.97 -16.85
N GLY A 24 62.15 -25.82 -16.36
CA GLY A 24 62.14 -26.36 -15.01
C GLY A 24 60.77 -26.96 -14.65
N ALA A 25 60.59 -28.26 -14.95
CA ALA A 25 59.37 -29.02 -14.74
C ALA A 25 58.92 -29.07 -13.27
N GLY A 26 57.61 -29.01 -13.04
CA GLY A 26 56.97 -29.14 -11.72
C GLY A 26 55.45 -29.29 -11.87
N ASP A 27 55.03 -30.53 -12.05
CA ASP A 27 53.66 -30.99 -12.26
C ASP A 27 52.86 -30.93 -10.94
N THR A 28 51.86 -30.04 -10.82
CA THR A 28 50.75 -30.17 -9.85
C THR A 28 49.55 -29.32 -10.28
N SER A 29 48.62 -29.95 -10.98
CA SER A 29 47.29 -29.40 -11.28
C SER A 29 46.37 -29.56 -10.07
N PRO A 30 45.69 -28.52 -9.55
CA PRO A 30 44.64 -28.70 -8.56
C PRO A 30 43.35 -29.14 -9.27
N THR A 31 42.96 -30.38 -9.02
CA THR A 31 41.70 -31.00 -9.41
C THR A 31 40.51 -30.19 -8.90
N ALA A 32 39.69 -29.68 -9.83
CA ALA A 32 38.37 -29.16 -9.53
C ALA A 32 37.48 -30.30 -9.01
N THR A 33 37.10 -30.24 -7.74
CA THR A 33 36.11 -31.14 -7.14
C THR A 33 34.76 -30.91 -7.81
N VAL A 34 34.38 -31.82 -8.71
CA VAL A 34 33.03 -31.91 -9.27
C VAL A 34 32.08 -32.26 -8.12
N VAL A 35 31.34 -31.27 -7.62
CA VAL A 35 30.21 -31.51 -6.71
C VAL A 35 29.17 -32.33 -7.48
N GLY A 36 29.09 -33.62 -7.16
CA GLY A 36 28.19 -34.55 -7.85
C GLY A 36 26.74 -34.09 -7.77
N LYS A 37 25.99 -34.26 -8.88
CA LYS A 37 24.55 -33.94 -8.99
C LYS A 37 23.71 -34.47 -7.81
N GLY A 38 24.15 -35.53 -7.12
CA GLY A 38 23.53 -36.06 -5.91
C GLY A 38 23.55 -35.11 -4.70
N ALA A 39 24.60 -34.31 -4.51
CA ALA A 39 24.70 -33.37 -3.39
C ALA A 39 23.76 -32.17 -3.57
N ILE A 40 23.60 -31.68 -4.80
CA ILE A 40 22.64 -30.63 -5.14
C ILE A 40 21.21 -31.15 -5.00
N ALA A 41 20.92 -32.38 -5.44
CA ALA A 41 19.62 -33.01 -5.26
C ALA A 41 19.26 -33.21 -3.77
N ALA A 42 20.23 -33.61 -2.94
CA ALA A 42 20.05 -33.76 -1.50
C ALA A 42 19.78 -32.42 -0.80
N ALA A 43 20.49 -31.35 -1.18
CA ALA A 43 20.26 -30.01 -0.64
C ALA A 43 18.87 -29.45 -1.03
N VAL A 44 18.43 -29.69 -2.27
CA VAL A 44 17.09 -29.30 -2.73
C VAL A 44 15.99 -30.09 -2.03
N ALA A 45 16.20 -31.40 -1.80
CA ALA A 45 15.27 -32.24 -1.05
C ALA A 45 15.17 -31.81 0.44
N ALA A 46 16.30 -31.48 1.07
CA ALA A 46 16.34 -30.97 2.44
C ALA A 46 15.63 -29.61 2.57
N ALA A 47 15.82 -28.71 1.62
CA ALA A 47 15.11 -27.43 1.57
C ALA A 47 13.59 -27.60 1.35
N ALA A 48 13.19 -28.58 0.53
CA ALA A 48 11.77 -28.91 0.33
C ALA A 48 11.12 -29.49 1.59
N ALA A 49 11.83 -30.38 2.31
CA ALA A 49 11.38 -30.95 3.57
C ALA A 49 11.25 -29.89 4.67
N ALA A 50 12.22 -28.97 4.79
CA ALA A 50 12.16 -27.84 5.72
C ALA A 50 10.96 -26.92 5.43
N LYS A 51 10.66 -26.68 4.14
CA LYS A 51 9.51 -25.88 3.72
C LYS A 51 8.17 -26.55 4.01
N GLN A 52 8.10 -27.89 3.91
CA GLN A 52 6.91 -28.65 4.31
C GLN A 52 6.73 -28.67 5.83
N ALA A 53 7.81 -28.82 6.60
CA ALA A 53 7.77 -28.75 8.06
C ALA A 53 7.31 -27.36 8.56
N ALA A 54 7.82 -26.27 7.97
CA ALA A 54 7.37 -24.91 8.28
C ALA A 54 5.88 -24.67 7.95
N LYS A 55 5.39 -25.27 6.85
CA LYS A 55 3.97 -25.18 6.45
C LYS A 55 3.05 -26.01 7.35
N ALA A 56 3.53 -27.15 7.85
CA ALA A 56 2.82 -27.95 8.85
C ALA A 56 2.72 -27.22 10.20
N ALA A 57 3.84 -26.62 10.66
CA ALA A 57 3.86 -25.81 11.88
C ALA A 57 2.93 -24.58 11.79
N ALA A 58 2.85 -23.93 10.63
CA ALA A 58 1.91 -22.83 10.40
C ALA A 58 0.43 -23.28 10.41
N ARG A 59 0.14 -24.51 9.98
CA ARG A 59 -1.20 -25.12 10.03
C ARG A 59 -1.61 -25.51 11.45
N GLU A 60 -0.66 -26.01 12.24
CA GLU A 60 -0.83 -26.30 13.67
C GLU A 60 -1.13 -24.99 14.44
N ALA A 61 -0.37 -23.93 14.15
CA ALA A 61 -0.58 -22.60 14.74
C ALA A 61 -1.95 -21.98 14.38
N SER A 62 -2.54 -22.36 13.24
CA SER A 62 -3.88 -21.91 12.82
C SER A 62 -5.05 -22.72 13.41
N ARG A 63 -4.79 -23.81 14.14
CA ARG A 63 -5.83 -24.65 14.78
C ARG A 63 -6.23 -24.18 16.18
N SER A 64 -5.53 -23.23 16.78
CA SER A 64 -5.92 -22.61 18.05
C SER A 64 -6.92 -21.46 17.81
N PRO A 65 -8.02 -21.36 18.60
CA PRO A 65 -9.01 -20.31 18.39
C PRO A 65 -8.39 -18.93 18.70
N PRO A 66 -8.60 -17.90 17.86
CA PRO A 66 -8.01 -16.59 18.12
C PRO A 66 -8.77 -15.91 19.26
N GLN A 67 -8.08 -15.69 20.37
CA GLN A 67 -8.49 -14.67 21.33
C GLN A 67 -8.24 -13.29 20.68
N HIS A 68 -9.31 -12.54 20.48
CA HIS A 68 -9.28 -11.21 19.87
C HIS A 68 -8.58 -10.22 20.82
N ALA A 69 -7.34 -9.85 20.51
CA ALA A 69 -6.64 -8.74 21.15
C ALA A 69 -5.84 -7.96 20.10
N TRP A 70 -6.30 -6.74 19.84
CA TRP A 70 -5.65 -5.75 18.99
C TRP A 70 -4.28 -5.40 19.57
N ARG A 71 -3.19 -5.81 18.91
CA ARG A 71 -1.84 -5.33 19.22
C ARG A 71 -1.45 -4.22 18.25
N HIS A 72 -1.35 -3.03 18.81
CA HIS A 72 -0.77 -1.85 18.18
C HIS A 72 0.73 -2.08 17.91
N ALA A 73 1.17 -1.80 16.69
CA ALA A 73 2.57 -1.61 16.36
C ALA A 73 2.69 -0.30 15.58
N GLY A 74 3.25 0.74 16.22
CA GLY A 74 3.68 1.96 15.55
C GLY A 74 3.22 3.27 16.19
N ALA A 75 3.68 3.58 17.40
CA ALA A 75 3.79 4.97 17.85
C ALA A 75 5.04 5.09 18.73
N GLY A 76 6.15 5.53 18.12
CA GLY A 76 7.29 6.02 18.87
C GLY A 76 6.97 7.40 19.42
N ARG A 77 6.80 7.50 20.75
CA ARG A 77 7.30 8.56 21.65
C ARG A 77 6.63 8.41 23.03
N GLY A 78 7.48 8.13 24.03
CA GLY A 78 7.35 8.28 25.48
C GLY A 78 5.98 8.34 26.16
N ALA A 79 5.63 7.31 26.94
CA ALA A 79 5.22 7.35 28.36
C ALA A 79 4.79 5.94 28.83
N PRO A 80 4.87 5.62 30.15
CA PRO A 80 5.27 4.30 30.60
C PRO A 80 4.14 3.30 30.87
N ALA A 81 4.56 2.05 30.97
CA ALA A 81 3.78 0.88 31.36
C ALA A 81 3.22 0.97 32.78
N ALA A 82 2.01 0.46 32.98
CA ALA A 82 1.70 -0.51 34.03
C ALA A 82 0.34 -1.17 33.75
N TRP A 83 0.37 -2.49 33.69
CA TRP A 83 -0.76 -3.40 33.55
C TRP A 83 -0.99 -4.05 34.92
N SER A 84 -2.27 -4.12 35.29
CA SER A 84 -2.89 -5.10 36.20
C SER A 84 -2.27 -5.38 37.57
N LEU A 85 -3.02 -5.06 38.63
CA LEU A 85 -3.06 -5.88 39.85
C LEU A 85 -4.52 -6.06 40.30
N SER A 86 -4.89 -7.32 40.52
CA SER A 86 -6.14 -7.75 41.16
C SER A 86 -6.17 -7.33 42.64
N PRO A 87 -7.35 -7.21 43.28
CA PRO A 87 -7.45 -6.70 44.64
C PRO A 87 -7.20 -7.81 45.67
N SER A 88 -6.27 -7.58 46.60
CA SER A 88 -6.29 -8.22 47.92
C SER A 88 -6.19 -7.15 49.01
N GLU A 89 -7.25 -7.06 49.81
CA GLU A 89 -7.35 -6.74 51.23
C GLU A 89 -6.32 -5.80 51.92
N ALA A 90 -6.89 -4.90 52.74
CA ALA A 90 -6.39 -4.30 53.99
C ALA A 90 -5.78 -2.88 53.97
N GLY A 91 -6.45 -1.98 54.72
CA GLY A 91 -5.77 -1.11 55.71
C GLY A 91 -5.50 0.36 55.37
N GLY A 92 -6.37 1.24 55.87
CA GLY A 92 -6.10 2.58 56.44
C GLY A 92 -4.94 3.46 55.95
N SER A 93 -5.27 4.63 55.36
CA SER A 93 -5.04 5.98 55.92
C SER A 93 -5.11 7.04 54.81
N ALA A 94 -5.57 8.24 55.18
CA ALA A 94 -5.92 9.33 54.28
C ALA A 94 -4.72 9.91 53.51
N GLY A 95 -4.85 9.99 52.18
CA GLY A 95 -3.95 10.73 51.29
C GLY A 95 -4.75 11.36 50.15
N ALA A 96 -4.57 12.67 49.95
CA ALA A 96 -5.34 13.50 49.02
C ALA A 96 -5.33 12.93 47.59
N ALA A 97 -6.53 12.65 47.06
CA ALA A 97 -6.72 12.19 45.69
C ALA A 97 -6.56 13.36 44.71
N HIS A 98 -5.45 13.40 43.98
CA HIS A 98 -5.41 14.10 42.71
C HIS A 98 -6.30 13.34 41.73
N ALA A 99 -7.53 13.84 41.52
CA ALA A 99 -8.43 13.33 40.50
C ALA A 99 -7.73 13.43 39.14
N ALA A 100 -7.37 12.29 38.56
CA ALA A 100 -6.92 12.22 37.18
C ALA A 100 -8.08 12.70 36.29
N LEU A 101 -7.94 13.90 35.73
CA LEU A 101 -8.90 14.46 34.79
C LEU A 101 -8.98 13.48 33.61
N ALA A 102 -10.15 12.86 33.42
CA ALA A 102 -10.40 12.05 32.24
C ALA A 102 -10.02 12.89 30.99
N PRO A 103 -9.39 12.30 29.97
CA PRO A 103 -9.08 13.03 28.75
C PRO A 103 -10.37 13.67 28.23
N PRO A 104 -10.33 14.95 27.81
CA PRO A 104 -11.54 15.64 27.36
C PRO A 104 -12.19 14.82 26.26
N THR A 105 -13.49 14.55 26.41
CA THR A 105 -14.27 13.96 25.33
C THR A 105 -14.17 14.90 24.13
N PRO A 106 -13.70 14.42 22.96
CA PRO A 106 -13.64 15.27 21.78
C PRO A 106 -15.05 15.77 21.45
N LEU A 107 -15.18 17.07 21.24
CA LEU A 107 -16.45 17.69 20.88
C LEU A 107 -16.99 17.06 19.58
N PRO A 108 -18.31 16.81 19.49
CA PRO A 108 -18.91 16.28 18.28
C PRO A 108 -18.69 17.25 17.11
N VAL A 109 -18.34 16.71 15.95
CA VAL A 109 -18.19 17.55 14.75
C VAL A 109 -19.58 18.04 14.31
N PRO A 110 -19.78 19.35 14.12
CA PRO A 110 -21.06 19.90 13.67
C PRO A 110 -21.50 19.33 12.31
N ALA A 111 -22.80 19.11 12.15
CA ALA A 111 -23.38 18.54 10.93
C ALA A 111 -23.16 19.41 9.67
N ASP A 112 -23.01 20.72 9.86
CA ASP A 112 -22.75 21.69 8.80
C ASP A 112 -21.31 21.64 8.27
N VAL A 113 -20.45 20.76 8.80
CA VAL A 113 -19.07 20.54 8.28
C VAL A 113 -19.03 20.17 6.79
N PHE A 114 -20.09 19.57 6.27
CA PHE A 114 -20.24 19.30 4.83
C PHE A 114 -20.43 20.57 4.00
N ARG A 115 -20.87 21.66 4.63
CA ARG A 115 -21.01 23.00 4.05
C ARG A 115 -19.81 23.89 4.37
N TRP A 116 -18.90 23.47 5.25
CA TRP A 116 -17.73 24.27 5.58
C TRP A 116 -16.82 24.35 4.36
N GLU A 117 -16.72 25.57 3.85
CA GLU A 117 -15.65 25.95 2.93
C GLU A 117 -14.37 26.06 3.74
N PHE A 118 -13.58 24.98 3.73
CA PHE A 118 -12.26 25.05 4.33
C PHE A 118 -11.36 25.89 3.42
N PRO A 119 -10.74 26.96 3.95
CA PRO A 119 -10.02 27.91 3.11
C PRO A 119 -8.75 27.25 2.54
N ARG A 120 -8.74 26.93 1.24
CA ARG A 120 -7.54 26.89 0.39
C ARG A 120 -7.89 27.31 -1.04
N THR A 121 -6.88 27.86 -1.70
CA THR A 121 -6.81 28.60 -2.98
C THR A 121 -8.13 28.69 -3.75
N PRO A 122 -8.65 29.90 -4.03
CA PRO A 122 -9.70 30.08 -5.02
C PRO A 122 -9.31 29.32 -6.28
N GLN A 123 -10.21 28.47 -6.77
CA GLN A 123 -10.08 27.82 -8.08
C GLN A 123 -10.97 28.59 -9.06
N PRO A 124 -10.52 29.76 -9.56
CA PRO A 124 -11.35 30.65 -10.36
C PRO A 124 -11.77 30.03 -11.70
N HIS A 125 -11.10 28.95 -12.12
CA HIS A 125 -11.42 28.20 -13.32
C HIS A 125 -12.60 27.22 -13.13
N LEU A 126 -13.06 26.98 -11.91
CA LEU A 126 -14.22 26.13 -11.62
C LEU A 126 -15.45 26.96 -11.21
N PRO A 127 -16.68 26.49 -11.50
CA PRO A 127 -17.90 27.15 -11.06
C PRO A 127 -17.97 27.28 -9.53
N PRO A 128 -18.63 28.32 -8.98
CA PRO A 128 -18.81 28.53 -7.55
C PRO A 128 -19.41 27.31 -6.83
N LEU A 129 -19.00 27.07 -5.57
CA LEU A 129 -19.49 25.94 -4.79
C LEU A 129 -20.99 26.04 -4.47
N ALA A 130 -21.54 27.26 -4.45
CA ALA A 130 -22.96 27.53 -4.24
C ALA A 130 -23.88 26.86 -5.27
N ASP A 131 -23.33 26.46 -6.43
CA ASP A 131 -24.06 25.76 -7.48
C ASP A 131 -24.05 24.22 -7.31
N GLN A 132 -23.37 23.70 -6.29
CA GLN A 132 -23.40 22.26 -5.98
C GLN A 132 -24.71 21.88 -5.29
N PRO A 133 -25.29 20.71 -5.63
CA PRO A 133 -26.51 20.25 -4.98
C PRO A 133 -26.27 20.19 -3.47
N ALA A 134 -27.22 20.74 -2.71
CA ALA A 134 -27.15 20.71 -1.26
C ALA A 134 -26.99 19.25 -0.81
N VAL A 135 -25.91 18.98 -0.05
CA VAL A 135 -25.78 17.70 0.66
C VAL A 135 -27.01 17.60 1.55
N GLY A 136 -27.86 16.59 1.28
CA GLY A 136 -29.06 16.31 2.08
C GLY A 136 -28.73 16.12 3.56
N PRO A 137 -29.72 15.90 4.43
CA PRO A 137 -29.48 15.72 5.86
C PRO A 137 -28.45 14.61 6.11
N LEU A 138 -27.60 14.77 7.13
CA LEU A 138 -26.65 13.72 7.44
C LEU A 138 -27.38 12.41 7.75
N PRO A 139 -26.78 11.25 7.38
CA PRO A 139 -27.34 9.97 7.75
C PRO A 139 -27.51 9.86 9.27
N SER A 140 -28.64 9.29 9.68
CA SER A 140 -28.96 9.03 11.08
C SER A 140 -28.18 7.83 11.62
N GLU A 141 -28.24 7.61 12.94
CA GLU A 141 -27.64 6.43 13.55
C GLU A 141 -28.17 5.14 12.94
N GLY A 142 -27.25 4.24 12.58
CA GLY A 142 -27.58 2.94 11.98
C GLY A 142 -27.84 2.99 10.47
N GLU A 143 -27.95 4.17 9.86
CA GLU A 143 -28.03 4.27 8.40
C GLU A 143 -26.74 3.76 7.75
N VAL A 144 -26.89 3.06 6.64
CA VAL A 144 -25.79 2.49 5.88
C VAL A 144 -25.20 3.55 4.96
N VAL A 145 -23.87 3.65 4.98
CA VAL A 145 -23.08 4.36 3.98
C VAL A 145 -22.04 3.43 3.40
N SER A 146 -21.73 3.56 2.12
CA SER A 146 -20.59 2.87 1.51
C SER A 146 -19.42 3.84 1.35
N LEU A 147 -18.21 3.34 1.55
CA LEU A 147 -16.96 4.10 1.48
C LEU A 147 -15.98 3.36 0.58
N ASP A 148 -15.32 4.11 -0.29
CA ASP A 148 -14.10 3.70 -0.96
C ASP A 148 -13.16 4.90 -1.10
N ALA A 149 -11.86 4.66 -1.14
CA ALA A 149 -10.85 5.71 -1.16
C ALA A 149 -9.64 5.31 -2.00
N GLU A 150 -9.15 6.28 -2.78
CA GLU A 150 -7.97 6.13 -3.61
C GLU A 150 -6.77 6.86 -3.01
N PHE A 151 -5.61 6.23 -3.14
CA PHE A 151 -4.38 6.66 -2.49
C PHE A 151 -3.27 6.91 -3.50
N VAL A 152 -2.38 7.82 -3.12
CA VAL A 152 -1.11 8.10 -3.81
C VAL A 152 0.06 7.85 -2.86
N ALA A 153 1.22 7.48 -3.38
CA ALA A 153 2.42 7.31 -2.59
C ALA A 153 3.12 8.66 -2.38
N VAL A 154 3.35 9.02 -1.12
CA VAL A 154 4.12 10.21 -0.72
C VAL A 154 5.53 9.84 -0.25
N ALA A 155 5.77 8.55 0.03
CA ALA A 155 7.10 8.00 0.23
C ALA A 155 7.15 6.57 -0.32
N THR A 156 8.24 6.22 -0.99
CA THR A 156 8.52 4.85 -1.46
C THR A 156 9.34 4.11 -0.43
N GLU A 157 9.13 2.80 -0.31
CA GLU A 157 9.95 1.97 0.57
C GLU A 157 11.41 1.98 0.12
N GLN A 158 12.31 2.36 1.04
CA GLN A 158 13.74 2.30 0.81
C GLN A 158 14.32 1.08 1.51
N ARG A 159 15.16 0.36 0.76
CA ARG A 159 15.86 -0.83 1.24
C ARG A 159 17.35 -0.63 1.04
N VAL A 160 18.11 -0.83 2.10
CA VAL A 160 19.58 -0.78 2.09
C VAL A 160 20.10 -2.15 2.48
N THR A 161 21.14 -2.60 1.80
CA THR A 161 21.88 -3.79 2.20
C THR A 161 22.93 -3.38 3.23
N ASP A 162 22.89 -3.96 4.43
CA ASP A 162 23.90 -3.70 5.47
C ASP A 162 25.25 -4.36 5.13
N ALA A 163 26.27 -4.11 5.96
CA ALA A 163 27.62 -4.63 5.75
C ALA A 163 27.67 -6.17 5.81
N GLU A 164 26.70 -6.78 6.49
CA GLU A 164 26.53 -8.22 6.65
C GLU A 164 25.73 -8.86 5.50
N GLY A 165 25.24 -8.07 4.54
CA GLY A 165 24.49 -8.54 3.36
C GLY A 165 22.98 -8.68 3.59
N ASN A 166 22.44 -8.26 4.74
CA ASN A 166 21.01 -8.26 5.00
C ASN A 166 20.32 -7.05 4.37
N VAL A 167 19.12 -7.26 3.81
CA VAL A 167 18.30 -6.16 3.29
C VAL A 167 17.45 -5.58 4.42
N VAL A 168 17.77 -4.36 4.82
CA VAL A 168 17.09 -3.61 5.87
C VAL A 168 16.20 -2.54 5.24
N VAL A 169 14.93 -2.48 5.65
CA VAL A 169 14.02 -1.40 5.26
C VAL A 169 14.33 -0.17 6.10
N THR A 170 14.86 0.87 5.48
CA THR A 170 15.25 2.12 6.15
C THR A 170 14.10 3.12 6.18
N GLU A 171 13.23 3.09 5.18
CA GLU A 171 12.01 3.89 5.12
C GLU A 171 10.86 3.04 4.62
N ARG A 172 9.70 3.11 5.28
CA ARG A 172 8.49 2.41 4.84
C ARG A 172 7.75 3.25 3.82
N ALA A 173 7.10 2.58 2.87
CA ALA A 173 6.16 3.26 1.98
C ALA A 173 5.05 3.95 2.79
N ARG A 174 4.69 5.16 2.40
CA ARG A 174 3.58 5.93 2.97
C ARG A 174 2.61 6.32 1.86
N LEU A 175 1.33 6.17 2.17
CA LEU A 175 0.23 6.53 1.30
C LEU A 175 -0.50 7.74 1.88
N ALA A 176 -1.00 8.61 1.01
CA ALA A 176 -1.90 9.71 1.35
C ALA A 176 -3.19 9.59 0.53
N PRO A 177 -4.34 9.99 1.09
CA PRO A 177 -5.61 9.97 0.37
C PRO A 177 -5.61 11.03 -0.73
N ALA A 178 -6.11 10.65 -1.91
CA ALA A 178 -6.21 11.53 -3.07
C ALA A 178 -7.65 11.66 -3.59
N ARG A 179 -8.49 10.65 -3.35
CA ARG A 179 -9.93 10.73 -3.60
C ARG A 179 -10.68 9.90 -2.57
N VAL A 180 -11.82 10.38 -2.09
CA VAL A 180 -12.69 9.62 -1.18
C VAL A 180 -14.13 9.78 -1.63
N SER A 181 -14.81 8.66 -1.81
CA SER A 181 -16.23 8.63 -2.16
C SER A 181 -17.04 7.93 -1.07
N VAL A 182 -18.12 8.58 -0.66
CA VAL A 182 -19.11 8.04 0.27
C VAL A 182 -20.49 8.10 -0.39
N LEU A 183 -21.17 6.97 -0.47
CA LEU A 183 -22.54 6.89 -1.01
C LEU A 183 -23.52 6.50 0.10
N ARG A 184 -24.74 7.01 0.00
CA ARG A 184 -25.85 6.63 0.88
C ARG A 184 -26.36 5.24 0.57
N ALA A 185 -27.20 4.72 1.46
CA ALA A 185 -27.87 3.45 1.31
C ALA A 185 -28.71 3.31 0.04
N ASP A 186 -29.11 4.39 -0.64
CA ASP A 186 -29.84 4.36 -1.92
C ASP A 186 -28.91 4.40 -3.15
N GLY A 187 -27.61 4.64 -2.96
CA GLY A 187 -26.61 4.81 -4.02
C GLY A 187 -26.34 6.26 -4.40
N SER A 188 -27.03 7.24 -3.81
CA SER A 188 -26.73 8.65 -4.02
C SER A 188 -25.39 9.05 -3.40
N ILE A 189 -24.64 9.90 -4.08
CA ILE A 189 -23.34 10.37 -3.61
C ILE A 189 -23.55 11.35 -2.45
N LEU A 190 -23.02 11.00 -1.28
CA LEU A 190 -22.96 11.86 -0.10
C LEU A 190 -21.72 12.75 -0.13
N MET A 191 -20.61 12.21 -0.61
CA MET A 191 -19.30 12.86 -0.70
C MET A 191 -18.51 12.23 -1.85
N ASP A 192 -17.87 13.04 -2.69
CA ASP A 192 -16.88 12.60 -3.68
C ASP A 192 -15.78 13.67 -3.75
N ASP A 193 -14.89 13.63 -2.78
CA ASP A 193 -13.90 14.67 -2.54
C ASP A 193 -12.55 14.29 -3.16
N TRP A 194 -11.99 15.20 -3.96
CA TRP A 194 -10.61 15.13 -4.45
C TRP A 194 -9.70 15.85 -3.47
N ILE A 195 -8.63 15.20 -3.04
CA ILE A 195 -7.82 15.63 -1.91
C ILE A 195 -6.47 16.07 -2.42
N LEU A 196 -6.03 17.26 -2.04
CA LEU A 196 -4.65 17.68 -2.21
C LEU A 196 -3.81 17.14 -1.04
N PRO A 197 -2.89 16.20 -1.26
CA PRO A 197 -2.07 15.65 -0.18
C PRO A 197 -1.19 16.72 0.45
N ALA A 198 -0.94 16.61 1.76
CA ALA A 198 -0.07 17.54 2.47
C ALA A 198 1.42 17.35 2.11
N GLU A 199 1.82 16.12 1.85
CA GLU A 199 3.16 15.75 1.40
C GLU A 199 3.24 15.71 -0.15
N PRO A 200 4.41 15.99 -0.76
CA PRO A 200 4.60 15.83 -2.20
C PRO A 200 4.37 14.39 -2.66
N VAL A 201 3.62 14.23 -3.76
CA VAL A 201 3.35 12.91 -4.33
C VAL A 201 4.57 12.39 -5.09
N VAL A 202 5.01 11.19 -4.73
CA VAL A 202 6.12 10.46 -5.39
C VAL A 202 5.60 9.58 -6.51
N ASP A 203 4.50 8.86 -6.28
CA ASP A 203 3.83 8.04 -7.30
C ASP A 203 2.31 8.17 -7.14
N HIS A 204 1.63 8.45 -8.25
CA HIS A 204 0.17 8.61 -8.24
C HIS A 204 -0.56 7.28 -8.24
N LEU A 205 0.14 6.17 -8.48
CA LEU A 205 -0.44 4.84 -8.56
C LEU A 205 -1.62 4.76 -9.55
N THR A 206 -1.61 5.57 -10.61
CA THR A 206 -2.76 5.83 -11.51
C THR A 206 -3.48 4.58 -12.01
N ARG A 207 -2.73 3.49 -12.24
CA ARG A 207 -3.31 2.19 -12.62
C ARG A 207 -4.31 1.65 -11.60
N PHE A 208 -4.05 1.91 -10.32
CA PHE A 208 -4.86 1.45 -9.19
C PHE A 208 -5.75 2.56 -8.64
N SER A 209 -5.30 3.82 -8.67
CA SER A 209 -6.02 4.94 -8.06
C SER A 209 -6.95 5.69 -9.01
N GLY A 210 -6.73 5.57 -10.32
CA GLY A 210 -7.35 6.46 -11.32
C GLY A 210 -6.87 7.91 -11.28
N VAL A 211 -6.05 8.29 -10.28
CA VAL A 211 -5.58 9.65 -10.07
C VAL A 211 -4.37 9.96 -10.96
N ARG A 212 -4.41 11.08 -11.67
CA ARG A 212 -3.33 11.58 -12.52
C ARG A 212 -2.67 12.79 -11.89
N ALA A 213 -1.43 13.06 -12.31
CA ALA A 213 -0.69 14.23 -11.86
C ALA A 213 -1.34 15.58 -12.24
N ALA A 214 -2.24 15.61 -13.22
CA ALA A 214 -3.01 16.80 -13.55
C ALA A 214 -4.17 17.05 -12.57
N ASP A 215 -4.73 15.98 -12.01
CA ASP A 215 -5.89 16.02 -11.12
C ASP A 215 -5.54 16.63 -9.77
N LEU A 216 -4.28 16.52 -9.34
CA LEU A 216 -3.81 17.06 -8.06
C LEU A 216 -3.10 18.43 -8.19
N ARG A 217 -3.20 19.11 -9.34
CA ARG A 217 -2.60 20.45 -9.54
C ARG A 217 -3.57 21.55 -9.13
N PRO A 218 -3.31 22.31 -8.05
CA PRO A 218 -4.28 23.31 -7.55
C PRO A 218 -4.68 24.37 -8.57
N ALA A 219 -3.78 24.74 -9.48
CA ALA A 219 -4.00 25.79 -10.47
C ALA A 219 -4.75 25.34 -11.73
N SER A 220 -4.80 24.04 -12.02
CA SER A 220 -5.29 23.52 -13.31
C SER A 220 -6.12 22.25 -13.20
N SER A 221 -6.37 21.76 -11.99
CA SER A 221 -7.13 20.53 -11.79
C SER A 221 -8.55 20.71 -12.32
N PRO A 222 -9.09 19.71 -13.04
CA PRO A 222 -10.52 19.70 -13.38
C PRO A 222 -11.41 19.46 -12.16
N HIS A 223 -10.83 19.11 -11.02
CA HIS A 223 -11.54 18.76 -9.79
C HIS A 223 -11.30 19.81 -8.70
N ARG A 224 -12.35 20.05 -7.90
CA ARG A 224 -12.24 20.89 -6.73
C ARG A 224 -11.44 20.15 -5.66
N LEU A 225 -10.24 20.64 -5.39
CA LEU A 225 -9.36 20.04 -4.39
C LEU A 225 -9.70 20.54 -2.98
N VAL A 226 -9.92 19.61 -2.06
CA VAL A 226 -10.11 19.87 -0.63
C VAL A 226 -8.89 19.44 0.17
N SER A 227 -8.79 19.94 1.40
CA SER A 227 -7.70 19.54 2.31
C SER A 227 -8.01 18.20 2.98
N GLU A 228 -6.97 17.43 3.31
CA GLU A 228 -7.11 16.21 4.11
C GLU A 228 -7.90 16.44 5.42
N ARG A 229 -7.69 17.60 6.07
CA ARG A 229 -8.42 17.98 7.29
C ARG A 229 -9.93 18.09 7.05
N SER A 230 -10.35 18.60 5.90
CA SER A 230 -11.76 18.76 5.54
C SER A 230 -12.45 17.41 5.45
N VAL A 231 -11.82 16.49 4.73
CA VAL A 231 -12.29 15.10 4.56
C VAL A 231 -12.31 14.38 5.90
N ALA A 232 -11.24 14.49 6.69
CA ALA A 232 -11.17 13.87 8.01
C ALA A 232 -12.33 14.33 8.93
N LEU A 233 -12.67 15.63 8.91
CA LEU A 233 -13.78 16.15 9.71
C LEU A 233 -15.15 15.67 9.21
N ARG A 234 -15.37 15.60 7.89
CA ARG A 234 -16.62 15.05 7.31
C ARG A 234 -16.79 13.57 7.64
N LEU A 235 -15.75 12.78 7.45
CA LEU A 235 -15.76 11.36 7.81
C LEU A 235 -15.95 11.15 9.31
N ARG A 236 -15.36 12.02 10.14
CA ARG A 236 -15.57 12.01 11.59
C ARG A 236 -17.01 12.32 11.96
N ALA A 237 -17.65 13.29 11.32
CA ALA A 237 -19.07 13.60 11.56
C ALA A 237 -19.97 12.39 11.23
N LEU A 238 -19.67 11.65 10.15
CA LEU A 238 -20.38 10.41 9.85
C LEU A 238 -20.15 9.32 10.90
N ALA A 239 -18.91 9.17 11.37
CA ALA A 239 -18.59 8.22 12.43
C ALA A 239 -19.30 8.58 13.75
N ASP A 240 -19.33 9.86 14.12
CA ASP A 240 -20.02 10.38 15.31
C ASP A 240 -21.55 10.24 15.19
N ALA A 241 -22.10 10.36 13.98
CA ALA A 241 -23.51 10.08 13.70
C ALA A 241 -23.89 8.59 13.85
N GLY A 242 -22.91 7.70 13.98
CA GLY A 242 -23.16 6.27 14.21
C GLY A 242 -23.61 5.52 12.96
N VAL A 243 -23.15 5.93 11.77
CA VAL A 243 -23.45 5.20 10.53
C VAL A 243 -22.85 3.79 10.52
N VAL A 244 -23.39 2.92 9.67
CA VAL A 244 -22.82 1.62 9.34
C VAL A 244 -22.00 1.76 8.06
N TRP A 245 -20.71 1.45 8.13
CA TRP A 245 -19.77 1.53 7.02
C TRP A 245 -19.76 0.23 6.20
N VAL A 246 -20.04 0.34 4.91
CA VAL A 246 -19.91 -0.73 3.92
C VAL A 246 -18.76 -0.41 2.98
N GLY A 247 -18.03 -1.42 2.53
CA GLY A 247 -16.94 -1.25 1.57
C GLY A 247 -16.24 -2.56 1.27
N HIS A 248 -15.11 -2.51 0.58
CA HIS A 248 -14.34 -3.70 0.22
C HIS A 248 -12.88 -3.59 0.64
N GLY A 249 -12.49 -4.30 1.69
CA GLY A 249 -11.13 -4.22 2.23
C GLY A 249 -10.87 -2.98 3.11
N LEU A 250 -11.94 -2.40 3.70
CA LEU A 250 -11.95 -1.15 4.49
C LEU A 250 -10.84 -0.98 5.55
N ARG A 251 -10.17 -2.07 5.97
CA ARG A 251 -9.06 -2.01 6.92
C ARG A 251 -7.91 -1.14 6.40
N SER A 252 -7.55 -1.26 5.11
CA SER A 252 -6.51 -0.39 4.52
C SER A 252 -6.94 1.05 4.54
N ASP A 253 -8.20 1.29 4.18
CA ASP A 253 -8.68 2.63 3.89
C ASP A 253 -8.84 3.41 5.18
N PHE A 254 -9.43 2.79 6.20
CA PHE A 254 -9.50 3.35 7.55
C PHE A 254 -8.12 3.66 8.14
N ALA A 255 -7.11 2.82 7.87
CA ALA A 255 -5.77 3.06 8.38
C ALA A 255 -5.14 4.32 7.76
N VAL A 256 -5.33 4.55 6.46
CA VAL A 256 -4.79 5.74 5.77
C VAL A 256 -5.63 6.98 6.07
N LEU A 257 -6.96 6.85 6.16
CA LEU A 257 -7.89 7.94 6.48
C LEU A 257 -7.88 8.34 7.97
N GLY A 258 -7.20 7.56 8.84
CA GLY A 258 -7.16 7.81 10.27
C GLY A 258 -8.51 7.57 10.98
N LEU A 259 -9.32 6.64 10.45
CA LEU A 259 -10.60 6.26 11.03
C LEU A 259 -10.50 4.96 11.83
N CYS A 260 -11.29 4.85 12.89
CA CYS A 260 -11.41 3.61 13.69
C CYS A 260 -12.86 3.41 14.15
N PRO A 261 -13.80 3.12 13.23
CA PRO A 261 -15.18 2.86 13.61
C PRO A 261 -15.28 1.55 14.43
N PRO A 262 -16.25 1.44 15.36
CA PRO A 262 -16.49 0.19 16.07
C PRO A 262 -16.76 -0.97 15.10
N ALA A 263 -16.19 -2.14 15.37
CA ALA A 263 -16.33 -3.31 14.48
C ALA A 263 -17.80 -3.69 14.21
N ALA A 264 -18.69 -3.47 15.19
CA ALA A 264 -20.13 -3.70 15.05
C ALA A 264 -20.79 -2.83 13.95
N ARG A 265 -20.18 -1.71 13.57
CA ARG A 265 -20.64 -0.79 12.53
C ARG A 265 -19.87 -0.93 11.21
N VAL A 266 -19.05 -1.96 11.03
CA VAL A 266 -18.31 -2.21 9.79
C VAL A 266 -18.84 -3.45 9.09
N ARG A 267 -19.09 -3.34 7.78
CA ARG A 267 -19.58 -4.39 6.88
C ARG A 267 -18.64 -4.47 5.67
N ASP A 268 -17.52 -5.17 5.87
CA ASP A 268 -16.51 -5.37 4.83
C ASP A 268 -16.89 -6.54 3.91
N THR A 269 -17.25 -6.22 2.66
CA THR A 269 -17.68 -7.21 1.66
C THR A 269 -16.59 -8.24 1.33
N ALA A 270 -15.31 -7.87 1.43
CA ALA A 270 -14.21 -8.81 1.22
C ALA A 270 -14.18 -9.89 2.33
N SER A 271 -14.67 -9.54 3.52
CA SER A 271 -14.81 -10.45 4.65
C SER A 271 -16.14 -11.21 4.62
N LEU A 272 -17.24 -10.56 4.21
CA LEU A 272 -18.56 -11.19 4.06
C LEU A 272 -18.57 -12.28 2.97
N PHE A 273 -17.88 -12.02 1.86
CA PHE A 273 -17.74 -12.97 0.75
C PHE A 273 -16.42 -13.74 0.79
N ARG A 274 -15.86 -13.96 1.99
CA ARG A 274 -14.65 -14.78 2.13
C ARG A 274 -14.92 -16.18 1.59
N GLY A 275 -14.09 -16.61 0.64
CA GLY A 275 -14.21 -17.92 0.01
C GLY A 275 -14.07 -19.05 1.03
N MET A 276 -14.55 -20.23 0.66
CA MET A 276 -14.46 -21.44 1.48
C MET A 276 -13.00 -21.86 1.75
N ASP A 277 -12.07 -21.43 0.89
CA ASP A 277 -10.63 -21.61 1.06
C ASP A 277 -9.97 -20.58 2.00
N GLY A 278 -10.78 -19.67 2.58
CA GLY A 278 -10.37 -18.61 3.50
C GLY A 278 -9.83 -17.35 2.82
N ARG A 279 -9.75 -17.32 1.49
CA ARG A 279 -9.24 -16.16 0.74
C ARG A 279 -10.29 -15.06 0.64
N MET A 280 -9.82 -13.81 0.69
CA MET A 280 -10.66 -12.65 0.39
C MET A 280 -10.67 -12.46 -1.13
N PRO A 281 -11.83 -12.49 -1.78
CA PRO A 281 -11.93 -12.22 -3.21
C PRO A 281 -11.59 -10.74 -3.48
N ARG A 282 -11.14 -10.45 -4.70
CA ARG A 282 -10.98 -9.06 -5.15
C ARG A 282 -12.32 -8.49 -5.59
N LEU A 283 -12.55 -7.20 -5.38
CA LEU A 283 -13.82 -6.54 -5.71
C LEU A 283 -14.23 -6.78 -7.15
N ARG A 284 -13.36 -6.50 -8.14
CA ARG A 284 -13.68 -6.73 -9.57
C ARG A 284 -14.13 -8.15 -9.88
N ALA A 285 -13.42 -9.15 -9.38
CA ALA A 285 -13.78 -10.54 -9.63
C ALA A 285 -15.12 -10.89 -8.96
N LEU A 286 -15.33 -10.39 -7.75
CA LEU A 286 -16.57 -10.61 -7.01
C LEU A 286 -17.76 -9.91 -7.67
N ALA A 287 -17.62 -8.64 -8.06
CA ALA A 287 -18.64 -7.88 -8.78
C ALA A 287 -19.01 -8.54 -10.11
N LEU A 288 -18.03 -9.03 -10.87
CA LEU A 288 -18.27 -9.73 -12.13
C LEU A 288 -19.07 -11.03 -11.91
N ILE A 289 -18.71 -11.83 -10.91
CA ILE A 289 -19.31 -13.15 -10.68
C ILE A 289 -20.67 -13.06 -9.97
N ALA A 290 -20.79 -12.16 -8.98
CA ALA A 290 -21.98 -12.03 -8.14
C ALA A 290 -23.00 -11.05 -8.71
N LEU A 291 -22.55 -9.95 -9.32
CA LEU A 291 -23.43 -8.89 -9.85
C LEU A 291 -23.48 -8.87 -11.38
N GLY A 292 -22.60 -9.59 -12.07
CA GLY A 292 -22.49 -9.51 -13.53
C GLY A 292 -21.89 -8.19 -14.04
N LYS A 293 -21.21 -7.43 -13.18
CA LYS A 293 -20.65 -6.11 -13.51
C LYS A 293 -19.13 -6.17 -13.68
N ASP A 294 -18.62 -5.77 -14.84
CA ASP A 294 -17.18 -5.56 -15.05
C ASP A 294 -16.82 -4.12 -14.68
N ILE A 295 -16.31 -3.96 -13.45
CA ILE A 295 -15.83 -2.70 -12.89
C ILE A 295 -14.30 -2.61 -13.04
N GLN A 296 -13.70 -1.43 -12.87
CA GLN A 296 -12.24 -1.25 -12.95
C GLN A 296 -11.65 -1.77 -14.29
N GLY A 297 -12.46 -1.76 -15.36
CA GLY A 297 -12.13 -2.31 -16.67
C GLY A 297 -11.28 -1.37 -17.52
N ASP A 298 -11.39 -0.08 -17.25
CA ASP A 298 -10.82 0.97 -18.08
C ASP A 298 -9.32 1.14 -17.87
N SER A 299 -8.62 1.53 -18.94
CA SER A 299 -7.20 1.89 -18.87
C SER A 299 -6.94 3.17 -18.05
N ALA A 300 -8.00 3.87 -17.64
CA ALA A 300 -7.93 5.09 -16.87
C ALA A 300 -7.62 4.88 -15.37
N GLY A 301 -7.75 3.65 -14.86
CA GLY A 301 -7.59 3.31 -13.44
C GLY A 301 -8.93 3.03 -12.76
N HIS A 302 -8.94 2.98 -11.42
CA HIS A 302 -10.15 2.72 -10.65
C HIS A 302 -10.94 4.01 -10.38
N SER A 303 -12.21 3.83 -10.00
CA SER A 303 -13.10 4.92 -9.60
C SER A 303 -13.72 4.57 -8.26
N SER A 304 -13.37 5.31 -7.22
CA SER A 304 -13.92 5.09 -5.87
C SER A 304 -15.45 5.15 -5.80
N VAL A 305 -16.11 5.93 -6.67
CA VAL A 305 -17.58 5.93 -6.76
C VAL A 305 -18.11 4.58 -7.25
N GLU A 306 -17.52 4.03 -8.31
CA GLU A 306 -17.89 2.73 -8.88
C GLU A 306 -17.66 1.60 -7.86
N ASP A 307 -16.51 1.65 -7.18
CA ASP A 307 -16.10 0.64 -6.21
C ASP A 307 -16.98 0.68 -4.94
N ALA A 308 -17.29 1.87 -4.43
CA ALA A 308 -18.23 2.04 -3.31
C ALA A 308 -19.65 1.54 -3.67
N GLU A 309 -20.12 1.84 -4.88
CA GLU A 309 -21.43 1.38 -5.37
C GLU A 309 -21.46 -0.15 -5.51
N ALA A 310 -20.41 -0.75 -6.07
CA ALA A 310 -20.28 -2.20 -6.19
C ALA A 310 -20.26 -2.88 -4.82
N ALA A 311 -19.52 -2.33 -3.85
CA ALA A 311 -19.50 -2.82 -2.48
C ALA A 311 -20.89 -2.71 -1.82
N LEU A 312 -21.61 -1.60 -2.02
CA LEU A 312 -22.97 -1.44 -1.51
C LEU A 312 -23.93 -2.48 -2.07
N GLN A 313 -23.85 -2.78 -3.37
CA GLN A 313 -24.67 -3.79 -4.02
C GLN A 313 -24.34 -5.21 -3.55
N LEU A 314 -23.06 -5.53 -3.38
CA LEU A 314 -22.63 -6.80 -2.79
C LEU A 314 -23.15 -6.96 -1.36
N TYR A 315 -23.13 -5.88 -0.56
CA TYR A 315 -23.69 -5.91 0.78
C TYR A 315 -25.20 -6.19 0.77
N ARG A 316 -25.96 -5.52 -0.10
CA ARG A 316 -27.40 -5.80 -0.28
C ARG A 316 -27.65 -7.26 -0.68
N LEU A 317 -26.89 -7.79 -1.63
CA LEU A 317 -26.95 -9.20 -2.01
C LEU A 317 -26.69 -10.13 -0.82
N HIS A 318 -25.69 -9.82 0.00
CA HIS A 318 -25.39 -10.59 1.20
C HIS A 318 -26.56 -10.57 2.20
N GLU A 319 -27.18 -9.42 2.44
CA GLU A 319 -28.37 -9.31 3.32
C GLU A 319 -29.54 -10.13 2.77
N GLU A 320 -29.81 -10.04 1.46
CA GLU A 320 -30.87 -10.82 0.80
C GLU A 320 -30.65 -12.34 0.92
N LEU A 321 -29.42 -12.80 0.73
CA LEU A 321 -29.06 -14.20 0.88
C LEU A 321 -29.14 -14.65 2.34
N SER A 322 -28.70 -13.81 3.26
CA SER A 322 -28.77 -14.08 4.70
C SER A 322 -30.22 -14.19 5.17
N ALA A 323 -31.13 -13.36 4.65
CA ALA A 323 -32.55 -13.41 4.94
C ALA A 323 -33.23 -14.69 4.41
N LYS A 324 -32.76 -15.23 3.28
CA LYS A 324 -33.22 -16.53 2.74
C LYS A 324 -32.70 -17.73 3.53
N GLY A 325 -31.72 -17.52 4.41
CA GLY A 325 -31.15 -18.52 5.30
C GLY A 325 -29.72 -18.92 4.94
N PRO A 326 -29.03 -19.63 5.86
CA PRO A 326 -27.60 -19.90 5.74
C PRO A 326 -27.21 -20.81 4.57
N ALA A 327 -28.16 -21.61 4.06
CA ALA A 327 -27.93 -22.44 2.88
C ALA A 327 -27.77 -21.59 1.61
N ALA A 328 -28.63 -20.59 1.41
CA ALA A 328 -28.58 -19.73 0.23
C ALA A 328 -27.25 -18.97 0.13
N LEU A 329 -26.77 -18.42 1.25
CA LEU A 329 -25.46 -17.77 1.29
C LEU A 329 -24.32 -18.75 1.00
N ARG A 330 -24.38 -19.96 1.57
CA ARG A 330 -23.35 -20.98 1.34
C ARG A 330 -23.29 -21.42 -0.13
N ASP A 331 -24.44 -21.64 -0.74
CA ASP A 331 -24.54 -22.07 -2.13
C ASP A 331 -24.00 -20.98 -3.07
N GLU A 332 -24.31 -19.72 -2.78
CA GLU A 332 -23.77 -18.59 -3.53
C GLU A 332 -22.25 -18.47 -3.38
N LEU A 333 -21.71 -18.60 -2.16
CA LEU A 333 -20.26 -18.60 -1.95
C LEU A 333 -19.58 -19.75 -2.70
N ALA A 334 -20.17 -20.94 -2.70
CA ALA A 334 -19.66 -22.08 -3.46
C ALA A 334 -19.68 -21.82 -4.98
N ARG A 335 -20.74 -21.17 -5.49
CA ARG A 335 -20.83 -20.73 -6.88
C ARG A 335 -19.74 -19.72 -7.22
N ILE A 336 -19.53 -18.73 -6.35
CA ILE A 336 -18.50 -17.70 -6.52
C ILE A 336 -17.10 -18.34 -6.55
N ASP A 337 -16.80 -19.25 -5.63
CA ASP A 337 -15.52 -19.96 -5.58
C ASP A 337 -15.29 -20.81 -6.85
N ALA A 338 -16.32 -21.53 -7.31
CA ALA A 338 -16.26 -22.34 -8.52
C ALA A 338 -16.02 -21.49 -9.77
N ALA A 339 -16.72 -20.35 -9.90
CA ALA A 339 -16.55 -19.42 -11.01
C ALA A 339 -15.23 -18.63 -10.93
N GLY A 340 -14.72 -18.39 -9.72
CA GLY A 340 -13.46 -17.69 -9.47
C GLY A 340 -12.22 -18.54 -9.76
N ALA A 341 -12.29 -19.86 -9.62
CA ALA A 341 -11.14 -20.75 -9.83
C ALA A 341 -10.51 -20.67 -11.24
N PRO A 342 -11.29 -20.66 -12.35
CA PRO A 342 -10.76 -20.43 -13.70
C PRO A 342 -10.09 -19.05 -13.84
N HIS A 343 -10.71 -17.99 -13.33
CA HIS A 343 -10.19 -16.62 -13.41
C HIS A 343 -8.89 -16.48 -12.61
N ALA A 344 -8.83 -17.06 -11.41
CA ALA A 344 -7.63 -17.11 -10.58
C ALA A 344 -6.50 -17.91 -11.26
N ALA A 345 -6.81 -19.01 -11.96
CA ALA A 345 -5.83 -19.79 -12.70
C ALA A 345 -5.25 -19.01 -13.89
N ALA A 346 -6.10 -18.30 -14.65
CA ALA A 346 -5.68 -17.44 -15.75
C ALA A 346 -4.78 -16.28 -15.25
N ALA A 347 -5.17 -15.60 -14.18
CA ALA A 347 -4.39 -14.53 -13.58
C ALA A 347 -3.00 -15.01 -13.09
N ARG A 348 -2.91 -16.21 -12.50
CA ARG A 348 -1.63 -16.82 -12.08
C ARG A 348 -0.72 -17.14 -13.26
N ARG A 349 -1.28 -17.64 -14.37
CA ARG A 349 -0.52 -17.90 -15.61
C ARG A 349 0.06 -16.60 -16.16
N ALA A 350 -0.75 -15.55 -16.29
CA ALA A 350 -0.31 -14.24 -16.74
C ALA A 350 0.77 -13.62 -15.82
N ALA A 351 0.63 -13.76 -14.49
CA ALA A 351 1.63 -13.28 -13.54
C ALA A 351 2.98 -14.01 -13.70
N LYS A 352 2.95 -15.34 -13.84
CA LYS A 352 4.17 -16.14 -14.06
C LYS A 352 4.85 -15.81 -15.38
N GLU A 353 4.06 -15.51 -16.41
CA GLU A 353 4.58 -15.09 -17.72
C GLU A 353 5.23 -13.70 -17.65
N ARG A 354 4.63 -12.75 -16.92
CA ARG A 354 5.24 -11.43 -16.64
C ARG A 354 6.53 -11.54 -15.84
N GLU A 355 6.57 -12.40 -14.83
CA GLU A 355 7.78 -12.65 -14.05
C GLU A 355 8.89 -13.26 -14.92
N ARG A 356 8.53 -14.21 -15.78
CA ARG A 356 9.46 -14.80 -16.76
C ARG A 356 9.96 -13.76 -17.76
N ALA A 357 9.09 -12.89 -18.27
CA ALA A 357 9.47 -11.79 -19.17
C ALA A 357 10.38 -10.77 -18.48
N ALA A 358 10.08 -10.37 -17.24
CA ALA A 358 10.92 -9.48 -16.45
C ALA A 358 12.27 -10.10 -16.10
N ALA A 359 12.33 -11.41 -15.84
CA ALA A 359 13.59 -12.13 -15.65
C ALA A 359 14.40 -12.20 -16.96
N MET A 360 13.75 -12.42 -18.11
CA MET A 360 14.40 -12.44 -19.41
C MET A 360 14.96 -11.07 -19.82
N GLN A 361 14.25 -9.98 -19.52
CA GLN A 361 14.77 -8.61 -19.69
C GLN A 361 15.99 -8.33 -18.81
N ARG A 362 16.01 -8.81 -17.55
CA ARG A 362 17.18 -8.69 -16.66
C ARG A 362 18.40 -9.48 -17.15
N MET A 363 18.19 -10.59 -17.85
CA MET A 363 19.29 -11.37 -18.46
C MET A 363 19.74 -10.81 -19.81
N GLY A 364 18.86 -10.10 -20.54
CA GLY A 364 19.19 -9.44 -21.81
C GLY A 364 19.99 -8.14 -21.64
N SER A 365 19.86 -7.46 -20.49
CA SER A 365 20.71 -6.34 -20.10
C SER A 365 22.00 -6.83 -19.44
N GLY A 366 22.88 -7.48 -20.20
CA GLY A 366 24.21 -7.85 -19.71
C GLY A 366 25.10 -6.61 -19.50
N PRO A 367 26.20 -6.72 -18.71
CA PRO A 367 27.11 -5.61 -18.38
C PRO A 367 27.79 -4.98 -19.62
N ALA A 368 27.77 -5.65 -20.77
CA ALA A 368 28.26 -5.11 -22.04
C ALA A 368 27.34 -4.00 -22.60
N ALA A 369 26.03 -4.09 -22.37
CA ALA A 369 25.08 -3.06 -22.84
C ALA A 369 25.21 -1.77 -22.02
N SER A 370 25.39 -1.85 -20.70
CA SER A 370 25.57 -0.64 -19.87
C SER A 370 26.92 0.04 -20.10
N ALA A 371 27.98 -0.72 -20.42
CA ALA A 371 29.27 -0.17 -20.79
C ALA A 371 29.22 0.59 -22.13
N ALA A 372 28.48 0.08 -23.12
CA ALA A 372 28.27 0.76 -24.39
C ALA A 372 27.46 2.06 -24.24
N THR A 373 26.40 2.04 -23.40
CA THR A 373 25.59 3.26 -23.14
C THR A 373 26.37 4.29 -22.32
N ALA A 374 27.19 3.86 -21.36
CA ALA A 374 28.05 4.75 -20.58
C ALA A 374 29.18 5.37 -21.43
N ALA A 375 29.76 4.60 -22.36
CA ALA A 375 30.75 5.11 -23.30
C ALA A 375 30.14 6.12 -24.30
N ALA A 376 28.91 5.87 -24.75
CA ALA A 376 28.18 6.81 -25.62
C ALA A 376 27.84 8.12 -24.88
N ALA A 377 27.37 8.06 -23.63
CA ALA A 377 27.07 9.23 -22.81
C ALA A 377 28.34 10.04 -22.45
N ALA A 378 29.47 9.36 -22.22
CA ALA A 378 30.75 10.02 -21.97
C ALA A 378 31.30 10.72 -23.23
N ALA A 379 31.13 10.13 -24.41
CA ALA A 379 31.50 10.75 -25.69
C ALA A 379 30.64 11.98 -26.00
N GLU A 380 29.34 11.94 -25.70
CA GLU A 380 28.41 13.06 -25.90
C GLU A 380 28.70 14.22 -24.92
N ALA A 381 29.03 13.91 -23.66
CA ALA A 381 29.46 14.90 -22.68
C ALA A 381 30.81 15.56 -23.05
N ALA A 382 31.76 14.80 -23.59
CA ALA A 382 33.04 15.32 -24.07
C ALA A 382 32.87 16.23 -25.30
N ALA A 383 31.96 15.89 -26.21
CA ALA A 383 31.61 16.72 -27.36
C ALA A 383 30.93 18.03 -26.94
N ALA A 384 30.03 17.99 -25.96
CA ALA A 384 29.38 19.19 -25.42
C ALA A 384 30.37 20.12 -24.69
N ALA A 385 31.35 19.57 -23.98
CA ALA A 385 32.41 20.34 -23.31
C ALA A 385 33.36 21.02 -24.32
N ALA A 386 33.66 20.37 -25.46
CA ALA A 386 34.50 20.94 -26.51
C ALA A 386 33.82 22.12 -27.24
N VAL A 387 32.49 22.09 -27.39
CA VAL A 387 31.72 23.19 -27.99
C VAL A 387 31.60 24.40 -27.04
N SER A 388 31.69 24.19 -25.72
CA SER A 388 31.67 25.26 -24.72
C SER A 388 33.05 25.92 -24.46
N ALA A 389 34.14 25.38 -25.02
CA ALA A 389 35.51 25.81 -24.72
C ALA A 389 36.26 26.44 -25.92
N ALA A 390 35.57 26.69 -27.04
CA ALA A 390 36.12 27.49 -28.14
C ALA A 390 35.85 28.99 -27.87
N PRO A 391 36.88 29.86 -27.95
CA PRO A 391 36.72 31.30 -27.72
C PRO A 391 35.90 32.03 -28.79
#